data_AF-A0A2H3C9G1-F1
#
_entry.id   AF-A0A2H3C9G1-F1
#
_cell.length_a   1.000
_cell.length_b   1.000
_cell.length_c   1.000
_cell.angle_alpha   90.00
_cell.angle_beta   90.00
_cell.angle_gamma   90.00
#
_symmetry.space_group_name_H-M   'P 1'
#
loop_
_entity.id
_entity.type
_entity.pdbx_description
1 polymer ?
#
loop_
_entity_poly.entity_id
_entity_poly.type
_entity_poly.pdbx_seq_one_letter_code
_entity_poly.pdbx_strand_id
1 'polypeptide(L)'
;MHMRLRKALPTRTGFHRVFYPSLLLSEVCSVRQLRPDLKASLALSEASAPTEEIWQAGVVYTQCAHIAPESTYLNEDSSNEEFGGGVEWCPLAEREPTYTTSAKPLNSSPSPSRPDVHPFQARTHAFSSAVIDPSGHPSRDGSVFLKNEAGRDKLWAGFWNFFASDLVFVPHPEDISIGGHRVLNIEQADDGALFSGPVGLQAHLDVYGPWASRKGLLVNIPKTKAMAFGKLSSTLPVFTILGRRIEWTNEHKYLGVTFTSSKADIFSQHYAEKEKSARRTANVTFTLQKYFGDLPPREGVAIYKGRIDPQLTFGAEVAVDVASSGPHLLENVQVAYLRRLLSIQKRSIRVTVFTETGILPLPYRRIMFTLCYLRRTLHLGEHRIPVWCLEANIDLWLMWKPCWLGDIVIVLHRLGFSETELSLESLLNPDHVDFLINAVHEKAREWALAQISSSSRLQLMEGRWQRLRSGQRSSDPLIFRSYLLTRIRDHRIALTRLMTASHGLGVERGRWVKMRDSSTHVPRAFRLCRLCRDDVEDEMHVLFVCTDGDLNQLRVAFLRDVWKDFPALCHASSSPISLFHSLLSYPDLVPRLARFVFDACQVVEKTPMYLHPGTT
;
A
#
# COMPACT_ATOMS: atom_id res chain seq x y z
N MET A 1 -48.57 -26.49 -8.46
CA MET A 1 -48.97 -27.75 -9.10
C MET A 1 -47.92 -28.10 -10.14
N HIS A 2 -47.16 -29.16 -9.88
CA HIS A 2 -46.19 -29.93 -10.72
C HIS A 2 -45.11 -29.17 -11.52
N MET A 3 -43.80 -29.20 -11.21
CA MET A 3 -42.85 -30.27 -10.85
C MET A 3 -42.54 -31.28 -11.99
N ARG A 4 -41.30 -31.23 -12.52
CA ARG A 4 -40.31 -32.35 -12.64
C ARG A 4 -39.13 -31.94 -13.55
N LEU A 5 -37.90 -31.79 -13.03
CA LEU A 5 -36.89 -32.82 -12.71
C LEU A 5 -36.32 -33.57 -13.92
N ARG A 6 -35.01 -33.43 -14.17
CA ARG A 6 -34.03 -34.53 -14.04
C ARG A 6 -32.56 -34.06 -14.02
N LYS A 7 -31.82 -34.78 -13.16
CA LYS A 7 -30.42 -34.64 -12.70
C LYS A 7 -29.38 -35.02 -13.76
N ALA A 8 -28.16 -34.48 -13.63
CA ALA A 8 -26.91 -35.25 -13.65
C ALA A 8 -25.73 -34.48 -13.00
N LEU A 9 -25.11 -35.10 -11.99
CA LEU A 9 -23.74 -34.85 -11.47
C LEU A 9 -22.82 -35.91 -12.09
N PRO A 10 -21.48 -35.94 -11.84
CA PRO A 10 -20.51 -34.87 -11.56
C PRO A 10 -19.26 -35.00 -12.48
N THR A 11 -18.36 -34.00 -12.52
CA THR A 11 -16.88 -34.18 -12.41
C THR A 11 -16.05 -32.93 -12.73
N ARG A 12 -14.92 -32.84 -12.00
CA ARG A 12 -13.63 -32.19 -12.30
C ARG A 12 -13.43 -30.68 -12.01
N THR A 13 -12.78 -30.47 -10.86
CA THR A 13 -11.48 -29.81 -10.66
C THR A 13 -11.19 -28.52 -11.45
N GLY A 14 -11.11 -27.42 -10.71
CA GLY A 14 -10.44 -26.18 -11.12
C GLY A 14 -9.90 -25.45 -9.91
N PHE A 15 -8.62 -25.66 -9.60
CA PHE A 15 -7.83 -24.83 -8.69
C PHE A 15 -7.90 -23.36 -9.15
N HIS A 16 -8.08 -22.43 -8.20
CA HIS A 16 -7.46 -21.10 -8.09
C HIS A 16 -8.37 -20.14 -7.30
N ARG A 17 -7.97 -19.76 -6.07
CA ARG A 17 -7.58 -18.39 -5.70
C ARG A 17 -7.46 -18.23 -4.18
N VAL A 18 -6.46 -17.44 -3.84
CA VAL A 18 -5.98 -17.04 -2.52
C VAL A 18 -7.13 -16.54 -1.63
N PHE A 19 -7.25 -17.14 -0.45
CA PHE A 19 -8.13 -16.73 0.64
C PHE A 19 -7.47 -15.60 1.43
N TYR A 20 -8.21 -14.53 1.70
CA TYR A 20 -7.86 -13.49 2.65
C TYR A 20 -9.06 -13.29 3.59
N PRO A 21 -9.00 -13.74 4.85
CA PRO A 21 -10.05 -13.49 5.82
C PRO A 21 -9.63 -12.39 6.80
N SER A 22 -10.04 -11.14 6.53
CA SER A 22 -9.92 -10.02 7.48
C SER A 22 -11.29 -9.51 7.94
N LEU A 23 -12.31 -10.38 7.92
CA LEU A 23 -13.71 -9.97 7.82
C LEU A 23 -14.52 -9.89 9.10
N LEU A 24 -14.15 -10.62 10.15
CA LEU A 24 -15.03 -10.72 11.31
C LEU A 24 -15.04 -9.49 12.23
N LEU A 25 -14.14 -8.54 12.00
CA LEU A 25 -14.09 -7.32 12.81
C LEU A 25 -14.89 -6.17 12.21
N SER A 26 -15.43 -6.26 10.97
CA SER A 26 -16.24 -5.18 10.38
C SER A 26 -17.64 -5.04 11.00
N GLU A 27 -18.13 -6.03 11.74
CA GLU A 27 -19.37 -5.90 12.53
C GLU A 27 -19.14 -5.30 13.92
N VAL A 28 -17.91 -5.35 14.42
CA VAL A 28 -17.51 -4.82 15.73
C VAL A 28 -16.88 -3.42 15.61
N CYS A 29 -16.39 -3.07 14.42
CA CYS A 29 -15.52 -1.92 14.23
C CYS A 29 -16.20 -0.86 13.38
N SER A 30 -16.92 0.00 14.08
CA SER A 30 -16.99 1.39 13.66
C SER A 30 -16.49 2.28 14.77
N VAL A 31 -15.68 3.26 14.38
CA VAL A 31 -15.03 4.21 15.27
C VAL A 31 -16.11 4.97 16.03
N ARG A 32 -16.20 4.77 17.34
CA ARG A 32 -16.86 5.75 18.21
C ARG A 32 -16.07 7.04 18.13
N GLN A 33 -16.55 8.03 17.37
CA GLN A 33 -16.44 9.43 17.75
C GLN A 33 -17.37 10.37 16.96
N LEU A 34 -18.27 10.97 17.75
CA LEU A 34 -18.88 12.30 17.69
C LEU A 34 -18.62 13.15 16.44
N ARG A 35 -19.75 13.58 15.85
CA ARG A 35 -19.87 14.61 14.82
C ARG A 35 -19.15 15.91 15.21
N PRO A 36 -18.39 16.52 14.29
CA PRO A 36 -18.36 17.96 14.13
C PRO A 36 -19.23 18.33 12.91
N ASP A 37 -20.38 18.94 13.21
CA ASP A 37 -21.11 19.88 12.35
C ASP A 37 -21.69 19.39 11.01
N LEU A 38 -22.87 18.76 11.10
CA LEU A 38 -23.96 18.97 10.12
C LEU A 38 -25.06 19.75 10.85
N LYS A 39 -25.01 21.08 10.80
CA LYS A 39 -26.10 21.96 11.25
C LYS A 39 -27.02 22.25 10.07
N ALA A 40 -28.22 21.67 10.08
CA ALA A 40 -29.49 22.42 10.04
C ALA A 40 -30.69 21.47 10.11
N SER A 41 -31.64 21.83 10.98
CA SER A 41 -33.02 21.35 11.10
C SER A 41 -33.27 19.85 11.29
N LEU A 42 -33.41 19.44 12.55
CA LEU A 42 -34.63 18.81 13.07
C LEU A 42 -34.50 18.71 14.59
N ALA A 43 -35.37 19.42 15.29
CA ALA A 43 -35.52 19.35 16.73
C ALA A 43 -36.01 17.95 17.10
N LEU A 44 -35.13 17.12 17.64
CA LEU A 44 -35.48 15.88 18.32
C LEU A 44 -34.70 15.81 19.62
N SER A 45 -35.47 15.63 20.69
CA SER A 45 -35.08 15.65 22.09
C SER A 45 -33.89 14.74 22.39
N GLU A 46 -33.10 15.16 23.37
CA GLU A 46 -32.17 14.31 24.13
C GLU A 46 -32.92 13.07 24.67
N ALA A 47 -32.92 12.01 23.87
CA ALA A 47 -33.37 10.69 24.28
C ALA A 47 -32.13 9.84 24.46
N SER A 48 -31.60 9.86 25.68
CA SER A 48 -30.84 8.75 26.23
C SER A 48 -31.69 7.47 26.12
N ALA A 49 -31.34 6.59 25.20
CA ALA A 49 -31.89 5.24 25.09
C ALA A 49 -30.79 4.21 25.43
N PRO A 50 -31.16 3.06 26.01
CA PRO A 50 -30.47 2.48 27.15
C PRO A 50 -29.22 1.67 26.79
N THR A 51 -28.22 1.80 27.66
CA THR A 51 -26.93 1.09 27.67
C THR A 51 -27.04 -0.26 28.41
N GLU A 52 -28.10 -1.02 28.14
CA GLU A 52 -28.51 -2.20 28.93
C GLU A 52 -28.39 -3.55 28.19
N GLU A 53 -27.68 -3.62 27.05
CA GLU A 53 -27.27 -4.92 26.49
C GLU A 53 -25.76 -5.09 26.68
N ILE A 54 -25.44 -6.07 27.52
CA ILE A 54 -24.11 -6.48 27.96
C ILE A 54 -23.26 -6.86 26.74
N TRP A 55 -22.29 -6.02 26.37
CA TRP A 55 -21.24 -6.40 25.42
C TRP A 55 -20.05 -6.98 26.19
N GLN A 56 -19.93 -8.32 26.19
CA GLN A 56 -18.75 -9.05 26.68
C GLN A 56 -18.19 -9.99 25.60
N ALA A 57 -18.05 -9.53 24.36
CA ALA A 57 -17.40 -10.34 23.32
C ALA A 57 -15.87 -10.33 23.54
N GLY A 58 -15.32 -11.48 23.92
CA GLY A 58 -13.88 -11.74 23.93
C GLY A 58 -13.47 -12.45 22.65
N VAL A 59 -12.27 -12.14 22.17
CA VAL A 59 -11.61 -12.88 21.09
C VAL A 59 -10.40 -13.57 21.69
N VAL A 60 -10.23 -14.86 21.42
CA VAL A 60 -8.97 -15.55 21.69
C VAL A 60 -8.35 -15.91 20.34
N TYR A 61 -7.18 -15.32 20.09
CA TYR A 61 -6.34 -15.67 18.96
C TYR A 61 -5.50 -16.88 19.36
N THR A 62 -5.60 -17.95 18.60
CA THR A 62 -4.87 -19.20 18.81
C THR A 62 -3.81 -19.36 17.72
N GLN A 63 -2.69 -19.99 18.08
CA GLN A 63 -1.74 -20.46 17.07
C GLN A 63 -1.26 -21.87 17.44
N CYS A 64 -1.34 -22.79 16.47
CA CYS A 64 -0.72 -24.11 16.62
C CYS A 64 0.73 -24.10 16.11
N ALA A 65 1.66 -24.64 16.88
CA ALA A 65 2.99 -24.99 16.43
C ALA A 65 3.04 -26.46 15.96
N HIS A 66 4.08 -26.76 15.18
CA HIS A 66 4.42 -28.02 14.51
C HIS A 66 3.86 -29.33 15.11
N ILE A 67 3.67 -30.33 14.22
CA ILE A 67 3.36 -31.73 14.58
C ILE A 67 4.37 -32.22 15.62
N ALA A 68 3.87 -32.73 16.76
CA ALA A 68 4.71 -33.33 17.78
C ALA A 68 5.42 -34.58 17.21
N PRO A 69 6.75 -34.73 17.38
CA PRO A 69 7.39 -36.02 17.16
C PRO A 69 6.82 -37.03 18.16
N GLU A 70 6.62 -38.28 17.74
CA GLU A 70 6.02 -39.37 18.53
C GLU A 70 6.69 -39.67 19.89
N SER A 71 7.78 -38.99 20.26
CA SER A 71 8.57 -39.27 21.46
C SER A 71 8.39 -38.31 22.64
N THR A 72 7.50 -37.31 22.61
CA THR A 72 7.24 -36.44 23.78
C THR A 72 6.01 -36.90 24.56
N TYR A 73 6.04 -38.13 25.04
CA TYR A 73 5.42 -38.49 26.31
C TYR A 73 6.57 -38.91 27.23
N LEU A 74 6.59 -38.34 28.44
CA LEU A 74 7.56 -38.50 29.54
C LEU A 74 8.52 -37.31 29.70
N ASN A 75 8.31 -36.60 30.82
CA ASN A 75 9.21 -35.78 31.64
C ASN A 75 10.24 -34.86 30.94
N GLU A 76 10.19 -33.57 31.26
CA GLU A 76 11.28 -32.95 32.03
C GLU A 76 10.93 -31.52 32.50
N ASP A 77 11.26 -31.30 33.76
CA ASP A 77 11.30 -30.03 34.48
C ASP A 77 12.52 -29.17 34.07
N SER A 78 12.35 -27.86 34.28
CA SER A 78 13.40 -26.87 34.58
C SER A 78 14.36 -26.43 33.45
N SER A 79 14.31 -25.15 33.11
CA SER A 79 15.25 -24.11 33.60
C SER A 79 15.45 -22.98 32.58
N ASN A 80 15.32 -21.75 33.09
CA ASN A 80 15.74 -20.51 32.45
C ASN A 80 17.27 -20.49 32.40
N GLU A 81 17.86 -20.24 31.23
CA GLU A 81 19.12 -19.50 31.14
C GLU A 81 19.08 -18.53 29.95
N GLU A 82 19.18 -17.25 30.30
CA GLU A 82 19.54 -16.16 29.40
C GLU A 82 21.01 -16.35 28.97
N PHE A 83 21.30 -16.22 27.67
CA PHE A 83 22.63 -15.87 27.22
C PHE A 83 22.56 -14.75 26.19
N GLY A 84 22.89 -13.55 26.67
CA GLY A 84 23.39 -12.46 25.84
C GLY A 84 24.82 -12.75 25.40
N GLY A 85 25.15 -12.34 24.18
CA GLY A 85 26.50 -12.42 23.65
C GLY A 85 26.57 -11.71 22.31
N GLY A 86 27.22 -10.54 22.30
CA GLY A 86 27.49 -9.77 21.09
C GLY A 86 28.46 -10.50 20.17
N VAL A 87 28.41 -10.16 18.88
CA VAL A 87 29.42 -10.59 17.91
C VAL A 87 30.01 -9.35 17.26
N GLU A 88 31.25 -9.07 17.65
CA GLU A 88 32.19 -8.17 16.99
C GLU A 88 32.66 -8.74 15.64
N TRP A 89 32.97 -7.81 14.75
CA TRP A 89 33.57 -8.04 13.44
C TRP A 89 35.08 -8.29 13.55
N CYS A 90 35.62 -9.23 12.76
CA CYS A 90 36.84 -9.01 11.96
C CYS A 90 37.10 -10.10 10.91
N PRO A 91 37.92 -9.81 9.87
CA PRO A 91 37.83 -10.35 8.50
C PRO A 91 38.96 -11.33 8.16
N LEU A 92 39.00 -11.77 6.88
CA LEU A 92 40.05 -12.44 6.08
C LEU A 92 39.44 -13.67 5.37
N ALA A 93 39.79 -14.06 4.14
CA ALA A 93 40.69 -13.55 3.12
C ALA A 93 40.29 -14.18 1.76
N GLU A 94 40.83 -13.56 0.72
CA GLU A 94 40.88 -13.89 -0.70
C GLU A 94 40.94 -15.39 -1.05
N ARG A 95 40.23 -15.76 -2.13
CA ARG A 95 40.71 -16.71 -3.16
C ARG A 95 39.80 -16.62 -4.40
N GLU A 96 40.35 -16.10 -5.49
CA GLU A 96 39.86 -16.34 -6.85
C GLU A 96 39.99 -17.84 -7.20
N PRO A 97 39.27 -18.34 -8.23
CA PRO A 97 39.97 -18.44 -9.52
C PRO A 97 39.09 -18.25 -10.79
N THR A 98 39.70 -17.52 -11.73
CA THR A 98 39.82 -17.76 -13.18
C THR A 98 38.57 -18.03 -14.04
N TYR A 99 38.37 -17.10 -14.98
CA TYR A 99 37.62 -17.26 -16.23
C TYR A 99 38.34 -18.18 -17.23
N THR A 100 37.59 -19.08 -17.88
CA THR A 100 37.92 -19.58 -19.22
C THR A 100 36.69 -19.56 -20.12
N THR A 101 36.88 -18.88 -21.24
CA THR A 101 35.98 -18.70 -22.39
C THR A 101 35.83 -19.95 -23.25
N SER A 102 34.63 -20.22 -23.74
CA SER A 102 34.41 -20.90 -25.02
C SER A 102 33.00 -20.58 -25.53
N ALA A 103 32.90 -20.22 -26.81
CA ALA A 103 31.71 -19.71 -27.45
C ALA A 103 31.31 -20.59 -28.66
N LYS A 104 29.98 -20.64 -28.90
CA LYS A 104 29.25 -20.82 -30.19
C LYS A 104 29.06 -22.25 -30.78
N PRO A 105 28.09 -22.48 -31.71
CA PRO A 105 26.81 -21.77 -32.00
C PRO A 105 25.57 -22.65 -32.43
N LEU A 106 24.41 -21.98 -32.49
CA LEU A 106 23.24 -22.06 -33.40
C LEU A 106 22.49 -23.39 -33.76
N ASN A 107 21.16 -23.31 -33.56
CA ASN A 107 20.05 -23.48 -34.54
C ASN A 107 19.02 -24.64 -34.44
N SER A 108 17.76 -24.21 -34.59
CA SER A 108 16.59 -24.84 -35.26
C SER A 108 15.62 -25.76 -34.48
N SER A 109 14.39 -25.25 -34.34
CA SER A 109 13.08 -25.95 -34.33
C SER A 109 12.59 -26.13 -35.80
N PRO A 110 11.53 -26.93 -36.15
CA PRO A 110 10.29 -27.22 -35.41
C PRO A 110 9.69 -28.67 -35.49
N SER A 111 8.57 -28.84 -34.76
CA SER A 111 7.60 -29.95 -34.53
C SER A 111 6.96 -30.64 -35.78
N PRO A 112 5.88 -31.49 -35.73
CA PRO A 112 5.19 -32.26 -34.65
C PRO A 112 4.80 -33.73 -35.03
N SER A 113 4.42 -34.59 -34.06
CA SER A 113 3.37 -35.64 -34.23
C SER A 113 3.06 -36.45 -32.95
N ARG A 114 1.77 -36.57 -32.62
CA ARG A 114 1.11 -37.55 -31.70
C ARG A 114 0.61 -38.77 -32.52
N PRO A 115 -0.09 -39.77 -31.94
CA PRO A 115 -0.05 -40.41 -30.62
C PRO A 115 0.03 -41.96 -30.73
N ASP A 116 0.19 -42.71 -29.62
CA ASP A 116 -0.40 -44.07 -29.50
C ASP A 116 -0.49 -44.55 -28.05
N VAL A 117 -1.30 -45.59 -27.86
CA VAL A 117 -2.17 -45.87 -26.70
C VAL A 117 -1.80 -47.22 -26.02
N HIS A 118 -1.67 -47.19 -24.67
CA HIS A 118 -1.84 -48.26 -23.65
C HIS A 118 -0.97 -49.56 -23.68
N PRO A 119 -0.95 -50.40 -22.62
CA PRO A 119 -1.14 -50.21 -21.16
C PRO A 119 -0.05 -50.93 -20.31
N PHE A 120 -0.29 -51.04 -19.00
CA PHE A 120 0.22 -52.04 -18.02
C PHE A 120 1.27 -51.65 -16.95
N GLN A 121 0.86 -52.01 -15.73
CA GLN A 121 1.62 -52.46 -14.55
C GLN A 121 2.25 -51.45 -13.59
N ALA A 122 1.56 -51.36 -12.45
CA ALA A 122 2.10 -51.02 -11.15
C ALA A 122 3.41 -51.75 -10.87
N ARG A 123 4.43 -50.99 -10.48
CA ARG A 123 5.58 -51.50 -9.72
C ARG A 123 5.61 -50.80 -8.37
N THR A 124 5.21 -51.56 -7.36
CA THR A 124 5.77 -51.48 -6.03
C THR A 124 7.29 -51.62 -6.13
N HIS A 125 8.03 -50.61 -5.71
CA HIS A 125 9.43 -50.78 -5.33
C HIS A 125 9.63 -50.23 -3.92
N ALA A 126 9.77 -51.19 -3.01
CA ALA A 126 10.44 -51.01 -1.74
C ALA A 126 11.82 -50.39 -1.98
N PHE A 127 12.15 -49.36 -1.22
CA PHE A 127 13.55 -48.97 -1.02
C PHE A 127 14.01 -49.49 0.33
N SER A 128 14.76 -50.59 0.25
CA SER A 128 15.62 -51.14 1.27
C SER A 128 16.91 -50.32 1.37
N SER A 129 17.61 -50.52 2.49
CA SER A 129 19.04 -50.28 2.76
C SER A 129 19.49 -48.84 2.99
N ALA A 130 19.51 -48.49 4.28
CA ALA A 130 20.43 -47.53 4.86
C ALA A 130 21.88 -48.01 4.67
N VAL A 131 22.75 -47.13 4.16
CA VAL A 131 24.20 -47.32 4.19
C VAL A 131 24.68 -46.87 5.56
N ILE A 132 25.23 -47.81 6.32
CA ILE A 132 25.98 -47.57 7.56
C ILE A 132 27.41 -47.20 7.15
N ASP A 133 27.87 -46.01 7.54
CA ASP A 133 29.29 -45.63 7.51
C ASP A 133 29.99 -46.26 8.73
N PRO A 134 31.11 -47.01 8.55
CA PRO A 134 31.83 -47.68 9.63
C PRO A 134 32.82 -46.75 10.40
N SER A 135 32.50 -45.47 10.55
CA SER A 135 33.26 -44.55 11.40
C SER A 135 32.30 -43.84 12.37
N GLY A 136 32.26 -44.30 13.62
CA GLY A 136 31.30 -43.90 14.65
C GLY A 136 31.40 -42.46 15.15
N HIS A 137 31.09 -41.48 14.29
CA HIS A 137 30.87 -40.08 14.65
C HIS A 137 29.53 -39.57 14.09
N PRO A 138 28.69 -38.88 14.89
CA PRO A 138 27.40 -38.40 14.43
C PRO A 138 27.57 -37.23 13.45
N SER A 139 27.10 -37.40 12.22
CA SER A 139 27.02 -36.33 11.22
C SER A 139 25.93 -35.33 11.61
N ARG A 140 26.30 -34.05 11.68
CA ARG A 140 25.46 -32.94 12.17
C ARG A 140 24.59 -32.27 11.08
N ASP A 141 24.45 -32.88 9.90
CA ASP A 141 23.89 -32.23 8.70
C ASP A 141 22.63 -32.91 8.11
N GLY A 142 21.91 -33.73 8.88
CA GLY A 142 20.66 -34.38 8.43
C GLY A 142 19.37 -33.58 8.68
N SER A 143 19.39 -32.56 9.54
CA SER A 143 18.17 -31.87 10.02
C SER A 143 17.80 -30.60 9.25
N VAL A 144 18.65 -30.14 8.33
CA VAL A 144 18.44 -28.89 7.57
C VAL A 144 17.73 -29.13 6.23
N PHE A 145 17.79 -30.34 5.66
CA PHE A 145 17.23 -30.61 4.34
C PHE A 145 15.73 -31.00 4.33
N LEU A 146 15.18 -31.52 5.43
CA LEU A 146 13.76 -31.94 5.46
C LEU A 146 12.76 -30.78 5.66
N LYS A 147 13.22 -29.59 6.10
CA LYS A 147 12.34 -28.43 6.29
C LYS A 147 11.98 -27.67 5.00
N ASN A 148 12.71 -27.88 3.90
CA ASN A 148 12.65 -26.98 2.74
C ASN A 148 11.98 -27.54 1.47
N GLU A 149 11.64 -28.82 1.39
CA GLU A 149 11.00 -29.38 0.18
C GLU A 149 9.49 -29.61 0.34
N ALA A 150 9.02 -30.03 1.52
CA ALA A 150 7.59 -30.28 1.76
C ALA A 150 6.73 -29.00 1.79
N GLY A 151 7.27 -27.84 2.17
CA GLY A 151 6.50 -26.59 2.24
C GLY A 151 6.12 -25.98 0.87
N ARG A 152 6.59 -26.55 -0.26
CA ARG A 152 6.46 -25.95 -1.60
C ARG A 152 5.50 -26.67 -2.54
N ASP A 153 4.91 -27.79 -2.12
CA ASP A 153 3.95 -28.53 -2.95
C ASP A 153 2.54 -27.93 -2.80
N LYS A 154 1.88 -27.63 -3.93
CA LYS A 154 0.54 -27.00 -3.97
C LYS A 154 -0.56 -27.84 -3.27
N LEU A 155 -0.27 -29.11 -2.98
CA LEU A 155 -1.17 -30.05 -2.32
C LEU A 155 -1.25 -29.83 -0.80
N TRP A 156 -0.18 -29.35 -0.15
CA TRP A 156 -0.10 -29.28 1.32
C TRP A 156 -1.12 -28.34 1.95
N ALA A 157 -1.44 -27.21 1.30
CA ALA A 157 -2.49 -26.32 1.77
C ALA A 157 -3.88 -26.99 1.74
N GLY A 158 -4.15 -27.82 0.72
CA GLY A 158 -5.38 -28.61 0.65
C GLY A 158 -5.42 -29.71 1.70
N PHE A 159 -4.29 -30.37 1.95
CA PHE A 159 -4.16 -31.37 3.01
C PHE A 159 -4.39 -30.76 4.39
N TRP A 160 -3.88 -29.57 4.67
CA TRP A 160 -4.15 -28.88 5.94
C TRP A 160 -5.64 -28.65 6.15
N ASN A 161 -6.34 -28.14 5.13
CA ASN A 161 -7.78 -27.91 5.23
C ASN A 161 -8.56 -29.21 5.47
N PHE A 162 -8.16 -30.31 4.82
CA PHE A 162 -8.76 -31.63 5.07
C PHE A 162 -8.44 -32.13 6.49
N PHE A 163 -7.19 -32.00 6.91
CA PHE A 163 -6.72 -32.40 8.24
C PHE A 163 -7.45 -31.67 9.36
N ALA A 164 -7.72 -30.37 9.16
CA ALA A 164 -8.44 -29.52 10.11
C ALA A 164 -9.97 -29.59 9.98
N SER A 165 -10.51 -30.26 8.96
CA SER A 165 -11.95 -30.25 8.64
C SER A 165 -12.86 -30.88 9.70
N ASP A 166 -12.32 -31.66 10.63
CA ASP A 166 -13.07 -32.31 11.72
C ASP A 166 -13.02 -31.50 13.03
N LEU A 167 -12.45 -30.30 13.01
CA LEU A 167 -12.60 -29.34 14.10
C LEU A 167 -14.05 -28.83 14.11
N VAL A 168 -14.83 -29.29 15.08
CA VAL A 168 -16.23 -28.91 15.25
C VAL A 168 -16.44 -28.39 16.66
N PHE A 169 -16.81 -27.12 16.77
CA PHE A 169 -17.18 -26.48 18.04
C PHE A 169 -18.63 -26.78 18.39
N VAL A 170 -18.91 -26.86 19.70
CA VAL A 170 -20.29 -26.96 20.20
C VAL A 170 -20.86 -25.55 20.31
N PRO A 171 -21.97 -25.23 19.64
CA PRO A 171 -22.58 -23.91 19.76
C PRO A 171 -22.94 -23.58 21.21
N HIS A 172 -22.65 -22.36 21.62
CA HIS A 172 -22.93 -21.81 22.94
C HIS A 172 -23.92 -20.63 22.82
N PRO A 173 -24.76 -20.37 23.84
CA PRO A 173 -25.68 -19.23 23.84
C PRO A 173 -25.00 -17.85 23.75
N GLU A 174 -23.73 -17.76 24.18
CA GLU A 174 -22.95 -16.52 24.14
C GLU A 174 -22.19 -16.30 22.82
N ASP A 175 -22.38 -17.18 21.84
CA ASP A 175 -21.68 -17.05 20.56
C ASP A 175 -22.16 -15.84 19.76
N ILE A 176 -21.21 -15.20 19.08
CA ILE A 176 -21.51 -14.07 18.22
C ILE A 176 -22.28 -14.54 16.98
N SER A 177 -23.25 -13.72 16.57
CA SER A 177 -24.02 -13.92 15.35
C SER A 177 -23.74 -12.77 14.39
N ILE A 178 -23.47 -13.12 13.14
CA ILE A 178 -23.02 -12.29 12.04
C ILE A 178 -24.01 -12.48 10.90
N GLY A 179 -24.77 -11.46 10.54
CA GLY A 179 -25.87 -11.57 9.55
C GLY A 179 -26.90 -12.64 9.91
N GLY A 180 -27.16 -12.87 11.21
CA GLY A 180 -28.03 -13.96 11.68
C GLY A 180 -27.38 -15.36 11.68
N HIS A 181 -26.12 -15.48 11.27
CA HIS A 181 -25.36 -16.72 11.27
C HIS A 181 -24.36 -16.78 12.44
N ARG A 182 -24.38 -17.86 13.22
CA ARG A 182 -23.38 -18.05 14.30
C ARG A 182 -22.00 -18.32 13.72
N VAL A 183 -21.01 -17.54 14.15
CA VAL A 183 -19.61 -17.73 13.76
C VAL A 183 -18.77 -18.04 15.00
N LEU A 184 -18.29 -19.27 15.06
CA LEU A 184 -17.59 -19.82 16.22
C LEU A 184 -16.08 -19.54 16.15
N ASN A 185 -15.52 -19.72 14.95
CA ASN A 185 -14.10 -19.55 14.70
C ASN A 185 -13.79 -19.11 13.27
N ILE A 186 -12.58 -18.62 13.07
CA ILE A 186 -11.94 -18.44 11.76
C ILE A 186 -10.55 -19.03 11.86
N GLU A 187 -10.20 -19.88 10.90
CA GLU A 187 -8.86 -20.42 10.77
C GLU A 187 -8.25 -19.96 9.45
N GLN A 188 -6.97 -19.65 9.49
CA GLN A 188 -6.15 -19.44 8.32
C GLN A 188 -4.80 -20.12 8.56
N ALA A 189 -4.64 -21.30 7.96
CA ALA A 189 -3.54 -22.21 8.26
C ALA A 189 -3.50 -22.53 9.78
N ASP A 190 -2.37 -22.28 10.44
CA ASP A 190 -2.15 -22.52 11.87
C ASP A 190 -2.63 -21.37 12.78
N ASP A 191 -2.97 -20.22 12.20
CA ASP A 191 -3.50 -19.06 12.92
C ASP A 191 -5.03 -19.15 13.00
N GLY A 192 -5.57 -19.18 14.22
CA GLY A 192 -6.99 -19.24 14.52
C GLY A 192 -7.49 -18.04 15.32
N ALA A 193 -8.78 -17.76 15.23
CA ALA A 193 -9.47 -16.77 16.05
C ALA A 193 -10.84 -17.33 16.48
N LEU A 194 -11.09 -17.33 17.79
CA LEU A 194 -12.32 -17.79 18.43
C LEU A 194 -13.10 -16.59 18.97
N PHE A 195 -14.43 -16.61 18.85
CA PHE A 195 -15.30 -15.49 19.21
C PHE A 195 -16.50 -15.96 20.03
N SER A 196 -16.65 -15.45 21.26
CA SER A 196 -17.84 -15.71 22.10
C SER A 196 -17.84 -14.79 23.33
N GLY A 197 -18.86 -14.89 24.16
CA GLY A 197 -18.81 -14.41 25.54
C GLY A 197 -17.84 -15.21 26.43
N PRO A 198 -17.61 -14.81 27.68
CA PRO A 198 -16.60 -15.43 28.53
C PRO A 198 -16.80 -16.94 28.75
N VAL A 199 -18.03 -17.39 28.98
CA VAL A 199 -18.30 -18.80 29.24
C VAL A 199 -18.20 -19.59 27.94
N GLY A 200 -18.75 -19.05 26.86
CA GLY A 200 -18.68 -19.69 25.55
C GLY A 200 -17.26 -19.78 25.00
N LEU A 201 -16.42 -18.77 25.25
CA LEU A 201 -15.04 -18.76 24.77
C LEU A 201 -14.19 -19.79 25.50
N GLN A 202 -14.39 -19.98 26.80
CA GLN A 202 -13.78 -21.09 27.54
C GLN A 202 -14.28 -22.44 27.02
N ALA A 203 -15.58 -22.59 26.78
CA ALA A 203 -16.14 -23.82 26.20
C ALA A 203 -15.51 -24.16 24.83
N HIS A 204 -15.27 -23.16 23.99
CA HIS A 204 -14.57 -23.37 22.71
C HIS A 204 -13.10 -23.78 22.91
N LEU A 205 -12.39 -23.18 23.87
CA LEU A 205 -11.02 -23.58 24.20
C LEU A 205 -10.93 -25.01 24.74
N ASP A 206 -11.93 -25.44 25.50
CA ASP A 206 -12.07 -26.80 26.02
C ASP A 206 -12.34 -27.83 24.90
N VAL A 207 -12.82 -27.38 23.74
CA VAL A 207 -12.89 -28.20 22.51
C VAL A 207 -11.57 -28.16 21.75
N TYR A 208 -11.00 -26.97 21.52
CA TYR A 208 -9.84 -26.77 20.66
C TYR A 208 -8.58 -27.45 21.21
N GLY A 209 -8.29 -27.28 22.51
CA GLY A 209 -7.09 -27.86 23.13
C GLY A 209 -7.01 -29.38 23.00
N PRO A 210 -8.05 -30.12 23.45
CA PRO A 210 -8.11 -31.57 23.27
C PRO A 210 -8.14 -32.01 21.81
N TRP A 211 -8.82 -31.29 20.92
CA TRP A 211 -8.79 -31.59 19.48
C TRP A 211 -7.36 -31.48 18.92
N ALA A 212 -6.66 -30.37 19.20
CA ALA A 212 -5.29 -30.15 18.76
C ALA A 212 -4.37 -31.26 19.29
N SER A 213 -4.52 -31.62 20.58
CA SER A 213 -3.74 -32.70 21.20
C SER A 213 -3.99 -34.06 20.53
N ARG A 214 -5.25 -34.42 20.26
CA ARG A 214 -5.60 -35.66 19.54
C ARG A 214 -5.05 -35.69 18.12
N LYS A 215 -4.91 -34.53 17.49
CA LYS A 215 -4.32 -34.35 16.15
C LYS A 215 -2.79 -34.32 16.15
N GLY A 216 -2.16 -34.43 17.32
CA GLY A 216 -0.70 -34.31 17.46
C GLY A 216 -0.17 -32.89 17.23
N LEU A 217 -1.03 -31.87 17.33
CA LEU A 217 -0.64 -30.46 17.26
C LEU A 217 -0.26 -29.92 18.64
N LEU A 218 0.77 -29.10 18.70
CA LEU A 218 1.17 -28.41 19.92
C LEU A 218 0.67 -26.96 19.89
N VAL A 219 -0.27 -26.61 20.77
CA VAL A 219 -0.74 -25.22 20.86
C VAL A 219 0.38 -24.32 21.40
N ASN A 220 0.69 -23.24 20.68
CA ASN A 220 1.70 -22.27 21.09
C ASN A 220 1.11 -21.29 22.12
N ILE A 221 1.07 -21.70 23.38
CA ILE A 221 0.50 -20.90 24.48
C ILE A 221 1.08 -19.47 24.56
N PRO A 222 2.42 -19.26 24.45
CA PRO A 222 2.98 -17.91 24.47
C PRO A 222 2.46 -16.99 23.36
N LYS A 223 2.05 -17.54 22.21
CA LYS A 223 1.50 -16.77 21.09
C LYS A 223 -0.04 -16.70 21.09
N THR A 224 -0.71 -17.61 21.79
CA THR A 224 -2.16 -17.55 22.02
C THR A 224 -2.48 -16.39 22.97
N LYS A 225 -3.34 -15.47 22.55
CA LYS A 225 -3.69 -14.26 23.32
C LYS A 225 -5.20 -14.05 23.39
N ALA A 226 -5.68 -13.60 24.54
CA ALA A 226 -7.03 -13.11 24.73
C ALA A 226 -7.07 -11.58 24.53
N MET A 227 -8.08 -11.08 23.85
CA MET A 227 -8.29 -9.66 23.57
C MET A 227 -9.78 -9.36 23.63
N ALA A 228 -10.17 -8.27 24.28
CA ALA A 228 -11.57 -7.86 24.43
C ALA A 228 -11.77 -6.48 23.80
N PHE A 229 -12.91 -6.28 23.15
CA PHE A 229 -13.32 -5.02 22.53
C PHE A 229 -14.54 -4.45 23.27
N GLY A 230 -14.62 -3.12 23.36
CA GLY A 230 -15.73 -2.43 24.01
C GLY A 230 -15.48 -2.08 25.48
N LYS A 231 -16.56 -1.93 26.26
CA LYS A 231 -16.48 -1.55 27.68
C LYS A 231 -16.07 -2.76 28.50
N LEU A 232 -14.84 -2.74 29.04
CA LEU A 232 -14.32 -3.82 29.86
C LEU A 232 -14.99 -3.85 31.24
N SER A 233 -15.19 -5.07 31.77
CA SER A 233 -15.53 -5.29 33.17
C SER A 233 -14.36 -4.91 34.08
N SER A 234 -14.64 -4.63 35.36
CA SER A 234 -13.61 -4.36 36.36
C SER A 234 -12.69 -5.57 36.60
N THR A 235 -13.18 -6.77 36.31
CA THR A 235 -12.46 -8.04 36.42
C THR A 235 -12.57 -8.80 35.12
N LEU A 236 -11.43 -9.11 34.50
CA LEU A 236 -11.38 -9.90 33.27
C LEU A 236 -11.47 -11.40 33.60
N PRO A 237 -12.16 -12.20 32.76
CA PRO A 237 -12.21 -13.65 32.95
C PRO A 237 -10.84 -14.29 32.75
N VAL A 238 -10.63 -15.43 33.42
CA VAL A 238 -9.40 -16.22 33.29
C VAL A 238 -9.65 -17.33 32.29
N PHE A 239 -9.00 -17.25 31.13
CA PHE A 239 -9.06 -18.32 30.15
C PHE A 239 -7.92 -19.31 30.33
N THR A 240 -8.23 -20.58 30.12
CA THR A 240 -7.24 -21.65 30.10
C THR A 240 -7.39 -22.53 28.86
N ILE A 241 -6.29 -23.10 28.41
CA ILE A 241 -6.29 -24.13 27.38
C ILE A 241 -5.27 -25.20 27.78
N LEU A 242 -5.69 -26.47 27.80
CA LEU A 242 -4.89 -27.57 28.33
C LEU A 242 -4.34 -27.30 29.75
N GLY A 243 -5.17 -26.68 30.60
CA GLY A 243 -4.81 -26.28 31.96
C GLY A 243 -3.84 -25.10 32.09
N ARG A 244 -3.37 -24.52 30.98
CA ARG A 244 -2.45 -23.37 30.97
C ARG A 244 -3.21 -22.07 30.76
N ARG A 245 -2.88 -21.03 31.52
CA ARG A 245 -3.54 -19.72 31.44
C ARG A 245 -3.16 -18.98 30.15
N ILE A 246 -4.15 -18.32 29.54
CA ILE A 246 -3.95 -17.46 28.36
C ILE A 246 -3.76 -16.01 28.82
N GLU A 247 -2.79 -15.33 28.22
CA GLU A 247 -2.47 -13.93 28.53
C GLU A 247 -3.43 -12.96 27.82
N TRP A 248 -3.86 -11.91 28.54
CA TRP A 248 -4.60 -10.80 27.98
C TRP A 248 -3.68 -9.78 27.31
N THR A 249 -4.07 -9.30 26.13
CA THR A 249 -3.39 -8.21 25.43
C THR A 249 -4.37 -7.15 24.97
N ASN A 250 -3.89 -5.90 24.86
CA ASN A 250 -4.60 -4.80 24.23
C ASN A 250 -4.21 -4.61 22.75
N GLU A 251 -3.19 -5.31 22.27
CA GLU A 251 -2.73 -5.29 20.89
C GLU A 251 -2.38 -6.70 20.40
N HIS A 252 -2.89 -7.08 19.22
CA HIS A 252 -2.58 -8.38 18.62
C HIS A 252 -2.52 -8.28 17.10
N LYS A 253 -1.57 -9.01 16.49
CA LYS A 253 -1.44 -9.09 15.05
C LYS A 253 -2.04 -10.38 14.55
N TYR A 254 -3.10 -10.27 13.76
CA TYR A 254 -3.74 -11.40 13.09
C TYR A 254 -3.67 -11.20 11.58
N LEU A 255 -3.09 -12.18 10.87
CA LEU A 255 -2.88 -12.15 9.41
C LEU A 255 -2.22 -10.88 8.87
N GLY A 256 -1.28 -10.34 9.66
CA GLY A 256 -0.52 -9.15 9.30
C GLY A 256 -1.23 -7.82 9.52
N VAL A 257 -2.47 -7.83 10.06
CA VAL A 257 -3.20 -6.65 10.54
C VAL A 257 -3.08 -6.57 12.05
N THR A 258 -2.68 -5.41 12.57
CA THR A 258 -2.58 -5.20 14.02
C THR A 258 -3.84 -4.52 14.55
N PHE A 259 -4.54 -5.22 15.44
CA PHE A 259 -5.70 -4.70 16.15
C PHE A 259 -5.29 -4.10 17.49
N THR A 260 -5.98 -3.06 17.93
CA THR A 260 -5.87 -2.51 19.28
C THR A 260 -7.25 -2.32 19.90
N SER A 261 -7.40 -2.70 21.18
CA SER A 261 -8.65 -2.54 21.92
C SER A 261 -8.64 -1.32 22.84
N SER A 262 -7.47 -0.75 23.10
CA SER A 262 -7.29 0.41 23.99
C SER A 262 -7.56 1.77 23.33
N LYS A 263 -7.88 1.81 22.03
CA LYS A 263 -8.07 3.04 21.26
C LYS A 263 -9.39 2.98 20.49
N ALA A 264 -9.99 4.15 20.23
CA ALA A 264 -11.24 4.25 19.48
C ALA A 264 -11.11 3.77 18.02
N ASP A 265 -9.96 4.06 17.40
CA ASP A 265 -9.57 3.47 16.11
C ASP A 265 -8.77 2.19 16.37
N ILE A 266 -9.43 1.05 16.15
CA ILE A 266 -8.88 -0.29 16.33
C ILE A 266 -7.76 -0.64 15.34
N PHE A 267 -7.58 0.15 14.28
CA PHE A 267 -6.50 0.02 13.29
C PHE A 267 -5.37 1.04 13.50
N SER A 268 -5.47 1.92 14.50
CA SER A 268 -4.46 2.97 14.74
C SER A 268 -3.03 2.41 14.87
N GLN A 269 -2.87 1.27 15.55
CA GLN A 269 -1.57 0.60 15.67
C GLN A 269 -1.10 0.00 14.34
N HIS A 270 -2.02 -0.55 13.54
CA HIS A 270 -1.73 -1.05 12.19
C HIS A 270 -1.11 0.03 11.31
N TYR A 271 -1.70 1.24 11.29
CA TYR A 271 -1.15 2.37 10.54
C TYR A 271 0.28 2.71 10.98
N ALA A 272 0.54 2.75 12.29
CA ALA A 272 1.86 3.06 12.83
C ALA A 272 2.92 2.00 12.47
N GLU A 273 2.55 0.72 12.45
CA GLU A 273 3.47 -0.35 12.04
C GLU A 273 3.75 -0.35 10.54
N LYS A 274 2.72 -0.18 9.70
CA LYS A 274 2.88 -0.10 8.25
C LYS A 274 3.66 1.14 7.83
N GLU A 275 3.46 2.26 8.52
CA GLU A 275 4.29 3.45 8.39
C GLU A 275 5.77 3.10 8.59
N LYS A 276 6.13 2.52 9.76
CA LYS A 276 7.52 2.14 10.08
C LYS A 276 8.12 1.18 9.06
N SER A 277 7.36 0.16 8.65
CA SER A 277 7.77 -0.83 7.64
C SER A 277 8.03 -0.17 6.27
N ALA A 278 7.10 0.65 5.80
CA ALA A 278 7.21 1.36 4.54
C ALA A 278 8.38 2.36 4.57
N ARG A 279 8.55 3.11 5.66
CA ARG A 279 9.64 4.05 5.86
C ARG A 279 11.00 3.35 5.88
N ARG A 280 11.12 2.22 6.57
CA ARG A 280 12.34 1.39 6.56
C ARG A 280 12.68 0.95 5.13
N THR A 281 11.70 0.43 4.41
CA THR A 281 11.88 -0.03 3.02
C THR A 281 12.28 1.12 2.07
N ALA A 282 11.66 2.29 2.23
CA ALA A 282 12.04 3.51 1.52
C ALA A 282 13.49 3.92 1.82
N ASN A 283 13.89 3.92 3.10
CA ASN A 283 15.24 4.28 3.50
C ASN A 283 16.29 3.33 2.95
N VAL A 284 16.03 2.02 2.95
CA VAL A 284 16.91 1.02 2.33
C VAL A 284 17.05 1.30 0.83
N THR A 285 15.95 1.51 0.13
CA THR A 285 15.93 1.81 -1.32
C THR A 285 16.90 2.95 -1.68
N PHE A 286 16.82 4.06 -0.96
CA PHE A 286 17.69 5.21 -1.23
C PHE A 286 19.06 5.15 -0.55
N THR A 287 19.31 4.19 0.34
CA THR A 287 20.67 3.90 0.82
C THR A 287 21.45 3.15 -0.26
N LEU A 288 20.79 2.28 -1.01
CA LEU A 288 21.39 1.57 -2.14
C LEU A 288 21.90 2.50 -3.25
N GLN A 289 21.34 3.71 -3.38
CA GLN A 289 21.87 4.74 -4.29
C GLN A 289 23.34 5.10 -4.00
N LYS A 290 23.80 4.98 -2.75
CA LYS A 290 25.21 5.24 -2.43
C LYS A 290 26.15 4.24 -3.10
N TYR A 291 25.66 3.03 -3.39
CA TYR A 291 26.43 1.94 -3.98
C TYR A 291 26.26 1.85 -5.50
N PHE A 292 25.04 2.10 -6.00
CA PHE A 292 24.72 1.95 -7.43
C PHE A 292 24.60 3.27 -8.21
N GLY A 293 24.73 4.41 -7.52
CA GLY A 293 24.58 5.73 -8.13
C GLY A 293 23.12 6.23 -8.20
N ASP A 294 22.81 6.96 -9.27
CA ASP A 294 21.49 7.56 -9.49
C ASP A 294 20.39 6.49 -9.57
N LEU A 295 19.26 6.70 -8.87
CA LEU A 295 18.06 5.88 -9.07
C LEU A 295 17.18 6.60 -10.09
N PRO A 296 17.05 6.11 -11.33
CA PRO A 296 16.24 6.80 -12.29
C PRO A 296 14.74 6.72 -11.88
N PRO A 297 13.94 7.77 -12.17
CA PRO A 297 12.57 7.85 -11.67
C PRO A 297 11.65 6.70 -12.09
N ARG A 298 11.84 6.12 -13.29
CA ARG A 298 11.02 5.00 -13.76
C ARG A 298 11.19 3.77 -12.88
N GLU A 299 12.44 3.39 -12.60
CA GLU A 299 12.80 2.25 -11.75
C GLU A 299 12.38 2.53 -10.31
N GLY A 300 12.56 3.76 -9.82
CA GLY A 300 12.07 4.14 -8.49
C GLY A 300 10.54 4.08 -8.35
N VAL A 301 9.78 4.39 -9.39
CA VAL A 301 8.32 4.16 -9.42
C VAL A 301 7.98 2.67 -9.42
N ALA A 302 8.74 1.84 -10.14
CA ALA A 302 8.56 0.39 -10.12
C ALA A 302 8.84 -0.20 -8.72
N ILE A 303 9.91 0.26 -8.05
CA ILE A 303 10.23 -0.13 -6.67
C ILE A 303 9.13 0.34 -5.71
N TYR A 304 8.61 1.57 -5.87
CA TYR A 304 7.48 2.04 -5.07
C TYR A 304 6.30 1.07 -5.19
N LYS A 305 5.86 0.77 -6.41
CA LYS A 305 4.72 -0.11 -6.68
C LYS A 305 4.94 -1.54 -6.16
N GLY A 306 6.17 -2.05 -6.23
CA GLY A 306 6.48 -3.42 -5.82
C GLY A 306 6.79 -3.60 -4.34
N ARG A 307 7.21 -2.55 -3.62
CA ARG A 307 7.77 -2.70 -2.26
C ARG A 307 7.18 -1.74 -1.23
N ILE A 308 6.84 -0.52 -1.62
CA ILE A 308 6.35 0.51 -0.68
C ILE A 308 4.84 0.49 -0.67
N ASP A 309 4.22 0.55 -1.85
CA ASP A 309 2.77 0.54 -2.02
C ASP A 309 2.08 -0.62 -1.31
N PRO A 310 2.55 -1.89 -1.40
CA PRO A 310 1.92 -2.99 -0.68
C PRO A 310 1.95 -2.85 0.84
N GLN A 311 2.89 -2.08 1.40
CA GLN A 311 2.90 -1.77 2.83
C GLN A 311 1.84 -0.71 3.16
N LEU A 312 1.72 0.33 2.32
CA LEU A 312 0.79 1.44 2.52
C LEU A 312 -0.68 1.07 2.25
N THR A 313 -0.94 0.05 1.43
CA THR A 313 -2.30 -0.39 1.09
C THR A 313 -2.72 -1.66 1.83
N PHE A 314 -1.84 -2.25 2.66
CA PHE A 314 -2.14 -3.50 3.35
C PHE A 314 -3.35 -3.35 4.28
N GLY A 315 -4.40 -4.15 4.05
CA GLY A 315 -5.62 -4.15 4.84
C GLY A 315 -6.58 -3.00 4.52
N ALA A 316 -6.34 -2.21 3.46
CA ALA A 316 -7.22 -1.12 3.04
C ALA A 316 -8.63 -1.61 2.63
N GLU A 317 -8.78 -2.89 2.31
CA GLU A 317 -10.07 -3.51 2.03
C GLU A 317 -11.04 -3.40 3.21
N VAL A 318 -10.52 -3.44 4.45
CA VAL A 318 -11.32 -3.47 5.68
C VAL A 318 -11.07 -2.24 6.56
N ALA A 319 -9.82 -1.79 6.68
CA ALA A 319 -9.47 -0.59 7.43
C ALA A 319 -9.73 0.65 6.58
N VAL A 320 -10.97 1.13 6.59
CA VAL A 320 -11.40 2.33 5.87
C VAL A 320 -10.88 3.59 6.57
N ASP A 321 -10.37 4.54 5.80
CA ASP A 321 -9.62 5.72 6.28
C ASP A 321 -10.53 6.84 6.86
N VAL A 322 -11.35 6.51 7.85
CA VAL A 322 -12.31 7.46 8.47
C VAL A 322 -11.63 8.45 9.40
N ALA A 323 -10.73 7.98 10.28
CA ALA A 323 -9.91 8.87 11.10
C ALA A 323 -8.77 9.42 10.25
N SER A 324 -8.48 10.72 10.32
CA SER A 324 -7.41 11.33 9.51
C SER A 324 -6.00 11.04 10.03
N SER A 325 -5.84 10.83 11.35
CA SER A 325 -4.53 10.73 12.00
C SER A 325 -3.69 9.53 11.54
N GLY A 326 -4.28 8.33 11.46
CA GLY A 326 -3.60 7.12 11.02
C GLY A 326 -3.18 7.16 9.54
N PRO A 327 -4.12 7.33 8.59
CA PRO A 327 -3.83 7.42 7.15
C PRO A 327 -2.82 8.51 6.78
N HIS A 328 -2.82 9.66 7.47
CA HIS A 328 -1.81 10.71 7.23
C HIS A 328 -0.37 10.23 7.49
N LEU A 329 -0.14 9.29 8.41
CA LEU A 329 1.16 8.68 8.62
C LEU A 329 1.66 7.98 7.34
N LEU A 330 0.77 7.25 6.68
CA LEU A 330 1.05 6.52 5.44
C LEU A 330 1.25 7.48 4.25
N GLU A 331 0.38 8.49 4.11
CA GLU A 331 0.52 9.53 3.09
C GLU A 331 1.86 10.26 3.18
N ASN A 332 2.32 10.54 4.40
CA ASN A 332 3.60 11.18 4.63
C ASN A 332 4.77 10.33 4.11
N VAL A 333 4.70 9.00 4.28
CA VAL A 333 5.70 8.09 3.72
C VAL A 333 5.66 8.11 2.18
N GLN A 334 4.45 8.03 1.58
CA GLN A 334 4.29 8.10 0.12
C GLN A 334 4.92 9.38 -0.43
N VAL A 335 4.52 10.54 0.09
CA VAL A 335 5.01 11.83 -0.41
C VAL A 335 6.51 11.98 -0.16
N ALA A 336 7.02 11.58 1.01
CA ALA A 336 8.45 11.65 1.31
C ALA A 336 9.29 10.79 0.36
N TYR A 337 8.83 9.57 0.04
CA TYR A 337 9.49 8.71 -0.94
C TYR A 337 9.55 9.38 -2.31
N LEU A 338 8.42 9.90 -2.81
CA LEU A 338 8.35 10.50 -4.14
C LEU A 338 9.14 11.81 -4.24
N ARG A 339 9.14 12.64 -3.20
CA ARG A 339 9.99 13.84 -3.14
C ARG A 339 11.47 13.49 -3.26
N ARG A 340 11.91 12.44 -2.55
CA ARG A 340 13.30 11.96 -2.61
C ARG A 340 13.64 11.37 -3.97
N LEU A 341 12.70 10.64 -4.60
CA LEU A 341 12.86 10.11 -5.94
C LEU A 341 13.06 11.22 -6.99
N LEU A 342 12.26 12.28 -6.92
CA LEU A 342 12.32 13.42 -7.84
C LEU A 342 13.42 14.43 -7.50
N SER A 343 14.13 14.26 -6.38
CA SER A 343 15.15 15.21 -5.89
C SER A 343 14.64 16.64 -5.70
N ILE A 344 13.38 16.78 -5.29
CA ILE A 344 12.71 18.06 -5.01
C ILE A 344 12.70 18.37 -3.51
N GLN A 345 12.30 19.60 -3.15
CA GLN A 345 12.36 20.08 -1.77
C GLN A 345 11.39 19.31 -0.84
N LYS A 346 11.78 19.14 0.43
CA LYS A 346 10.96 18.45 1.45
C LYS A 346 9.57 19.08 1.64
N ARG A 347 9.44 20.39 1.40
CA ARG A 347 8.19 21.17 1.52
C ARG A 347 7.59 21.54 0.16
N SER A 348 7.94 20.80 -0.91
CA SER A 348 7.34 21.00 -2.24
C SER A 348 5.82 20.81 -2.23
N ILE A 349 5.11 21.39 -3.18
CA ILE A 349 3.65 21.28 -3.28
C ILE A 349 3.28 19.81 -3.53
N ARG A 350 2.37 19.24 -2.73
CA ARG A 350 2.07 17.79 -2.71
C ARG A 350 1.61 17.26 -4.06
N VAL A 351 0.75 17.98 -4.79
CA VAL A 351 0.21 17.49 -6.07
C VAL A 351 1.30 17.14 -7.08
N THR A 352 2.42 17.88 -7.06
CA THR A 352 3.52 17.72 -8.02
C THR A 352 4.10 16.32 -8.03
N VAL A 353 4.25 15.66 -6.87
CA VAL A 353 4.86 14.32 -6.86
C VAL A 353 3.99 13.29 -7.59
N PHE A 354 2.67 13.46 -7.55
CA PHE A 354 1.73 12.56 -8.20
C PHE A 354 1.64 12.83 -9.70
N THR A 355 1.63 14.10 -10.09
CA THR A 355 1.50 14.50 -11.51
C THR A 355 2.76 14.30 -12.33
N GLU A 356 3.91 14.23 -11.66
CA GLU A 356 5.18 13.85 -12.28
C GLU A 356 5.35 12.34 -12.41
N THR A 357 4.95 11.56 -11.39
CA THR A 357 5.22 10.12 -11.34
C THR A 357 4.08 9.25 -11.88
N GLY A 358 2.87 9.79 -12.01
CA GLY A 358 1.66 9.03 -12.32
C GLY A 358 1.27 8.03 -11.23
N ILE A 359 1.72 8.23 -10.00
CA ILE A 359 1.28 7.45 -8.84
C ILE A 359 0.01 8.09 -8.29
N LEU A 360 -1.01 7.27 -8.07
CA LEU A 360 -2.27 7.70 -7.48
C LEU A 360 -2.04 8.11 -6.01
N PRO A 361 -2.58 9.27 -5.56
CA PRO A 361 -2.50 9.63 -4.16
C PRO A 361 -3.17 8.58 -3.27
N LEU A 362 -2.57 8.34 -2.10
CA LEU A 362 -2.93 7.19 -1.27
C LEU A 362 -4.42 7.10 -0.89
N PRO A 363 -5.15 8.20 -0.58
CA PRO A 363 -6.58 8.11 -0.24
C PRO A 363 -7.42 7.48 -1.35
N TYR A 364 -7.23 7.94 -2.60
CA TYR A 364 -7.90 7.37 -3.78
C TYR A 364 -7.48 5.92 -4.00
N ARG A 365 -6.19 5.60 -3.79
CA ARG A 365 -5.70 4.24 -3.96
C ARG A 365 -6.26 3.26 -2.94
N ARG A 366 -6.38 3.66 -1.67
CA ARG A 366 -6.87 2.80 -0.58
C ARG A 366 -8.37 2.54 -0.71
N ILE A 367 -9.18 3.56 -0.99
CA ILE A 367 -10.64 3.36 -1.18
C ILE A 367 -10.95 2.44 -2.37
N MET A 368 -10.12 2.44 -3.42
CA MET A 368 -10.28 1.49 -4.52
C MET A 368 -10.16 0.02 -4.07
N PHE A 369 -9.28 -0.30 -3.12
CA PHE A 369 -9.18 -1.65 -2.56
C PHE A 369 -10.47 -2.02 -1.83
N THR A 370 -11.01 -1.10 -1.03
CA THR A 370 -12.31 -1.25 -0.34
C THR A 370 -13.46 -1.46 -1.32
N LEU A 371 -13.56 -0.67 -2.39
CA LEU A 371 -14.62 -0.82 -3.39
C LEU A 371 -14.48 -2.11 -4.22
N CYS A 372 -13.26 -2.46 -4.62
CA CYS A 372 -13.01 -3.75 -5.29
C CYS A 372 -13.39 -4.93 -4.38
N TYR A 373 -13.17 -4.78 -3.08
CA TYR A 373 -13.55 -5.75 -2.08
C TYR A 373 -15.08 -5.84 -1.92
N LEU A 374 -15.78 -4.70 -1.81
CA LEU A 374 -17.26 -4.64 -1.81
C LEU A 374 -17.84 -5.32 -3.07
N ARG A 375 -17.35 -4.94 -4.26
CA ARG A 375 -17.76 -5.55 -5.53
C ARG A 375 -17.59 -7.07 -5.50
N ARG A 376 -16.44 -7.55 -4.99
CA ARG A 376 -16.21 -8.99 -4.87
C ARG A 376 -17.25 -9.63 -3.95
N THR A 377 -17.51 -9.04 -2.79
CA THR A 377 -18.46 -9.57 -1.80
C THR A 377 -19.88 -9.67 -2.37
N LEU A 378 -20.33 -8.68 -3.14
CA LEU A 378 -21.64 -8.70 -3.80
C LEU A 378 -21.80 -9.83 -4.83
N HIS A 379 -20.70 -10.38 -5.34
CA HIS A 379 -20.70 -11.50 -6.29
C HIS A 379 -20.47 -12.87 -5.62
N LEU A 380 -20.27 -12.93 -4.30
CA LEU A 380 -20.13 -14.19 -3.58
C LEU A 380 -21.51 -14.82 -3.32
N GLY A 381 -21.56 -16.14 -3.22
CA GLY A 381 -22.79 -16.86 -2.85
C GLY A 381 -23.11 -16.76 -1.34
N GLU A 382 -24.39 -16.98 -1.02
CA GLU A 382 -25.09 -16.75 0.26
C GLU A 382 -24.56 -17.52 1.51
N HIS A 383 -23.47 -18.27 1.39
CA HIS A 383 -22.90 -19.08 2.48
C HIS A 383 -21.42 -18.78 2.70
N ARG A 384 -21.05 -17.51 2.58
CA ARG A 384 -19.69 -17.03 2.79
C ARG A 384 -19.72 -15.99 3.90
N ILE A 385 -18.86 -16.15 4.90
CA ILE A 385 -18.63 -15.17 5.97
C ILE A 385 -18.61 -13.72 5.46
N PRO A 386 -17.89 -13.36 4.38
CA PRO A 386 -17.94 -11.99 3.85
C PRO A 386 -19.34 -11.46 3.53
N VAL A 387 -20.23 -12.32 3.03
CA VAL A 387 -21.61 -11.97 2.70
C VAL A 387 -22.40 -11.75 3.98
N TRP A 388 -22.24 -12.62 4.98
CA TRP A 388 -22.86 -12.45 6.30
C TRP A 388 -22.42 -11.15 6.98
N CYS A 389 -21.13 -10.81 6.90
CA CYS A 389 -20.62 -9.53 7.40
C CYS A 389 -21.23 -8.32 6.67
N LEU A 390 -21.50 -8.45 5.36
CA LEU A 390 -22.18 -7.40 4.60
C LEU A 390 -23.65 -7.27 5.04
N GLU A 391 -24.35 -8.39 5.26
CA GLU A 391 -25.74 -8.42 5.74
C GLU A 391 -25.88 -7.71 7.09
N ALA A 392 -25.03 -7.99 8.08
CA ALA A 392 -25.11 -7.24 9.32
C ALA A 392 -24.69 -5.77 9.18
N ASN A 393 -23.81 -5.44 8.23
CA ASN A 393 -23.50 -4.04 7.93
C ASN A 393 -24.72 -3.31 7.36
N ILE A 394 -25.57 -3.99 6.59
CA ILE A 394 -26.87 -3.48 6.16
C ILE A 394 -27.78 -3.27 7.38
N ASP A 395 -27.87 -4.24 8.28
CA ASP A 395 -28.69 -4.11 9.50
C ASP A 395 -28.23 -2.94 10.38
N LEU A 396 -26.92 -2.80 10.60
CA LEU A 396 -26.33 -1.67 11.31
C LEU A 396 -26.65 -0.34 10.63
N TRP A 397 -26.56 -0.28 9.30
CA TRP A 397 -26.93 0.90 8.54
C TRP A 397 -28.39 1.28 8.76
N LEU A 398 -29.32 0.32 8.64
CA LEU A 398 -30.75 0.54 8.84
C LEU A 398 -31.09 0.96 10.27
N MET A 399 -30.30 0.51 11.24
CA MET A 399 -30.37 0.93 12.65
C MET A 399 -29.68 2.28 12.93
N TRP A 400 -29.16 2.98 11.91
CA TRP A 400 -28.38 4.21 12.05
C TRP A 400 -27.16 4.07 12.95
N LYS A 401 -26.60 2.85 13.01
CA LYS A 401 -25.40 2.55 13.78
C LYS A 401 -24.17 2.72 12.87
N PRO A 402 -23.03 3.16 13.45
CA PRO A 402 -21.78 3.24 12.72
C PRO A 402 -21.38 1.85 12.17
N CYS A 403 -20.98 1.77 10.90
CA CYS A 403 -20.70 0.51 10.19
C CYS A 403 -19.72 0.71 9.03
N TRP A 404 -19.17 -0.38 8.47
CA TRP A 404 -18.19 -0.36 7.38
C TRP A 404 -18.73 0.27 6.09
N LEU A 405 -20.00 0.03 5.75
CA LEU A 405 -20.65 0.70 4.61
C LEU A 405 -20.72 2.22 4.85
N GLY A 406 -21.07 2.65 6.06
CA GLY A 406 -21.09 4.06 6.45
C GLY A 406 -19.72 4.71 6.35
N ASP A 407 -18.69 3.99 6.76
CA ASP A 407 -17.29 4.41 6.66
C ASP A 407 -16.86 4.64 5.20
N ILE A 408 -17.31 3.77 4.26
CA ILE A 408 -17.08 3.96 2.81
C ILE A 408 -17.71 5.27 2.33
N VAL A 409 -18.95 5.55 2.70
CA VAL A 409 -19.65 6.80 2.32
C VAL A 409 -18.94 8.03 2.85
N ILE A 410 -18.49 8.01 4.11
CA ILE A 410 -17.73 9.11 4.69
C ILE A 410 -16.47 9.40 3.87
N VAL A 411 -15.72 8.36 3.49
CA VAL A 411 -14.49 8.53 2.70
C VAL A 411 -14.80 9.02 1.28
N LEU A 412 -15.78 8.43 0.59
CA LEU A 412 -16.16 8.86 -0.75
C LEU A 412 -16.67 10.30 -0.78
N HIS A 413 -17.50 10.70 0.19
CA HIS A 413 -17.95 12.08 0.31
C HIS A 413 -16.78 13.06 0.45
N ARG A 414 -15.76 12.73 1.27
CA ARG A 414 -14.53 13.54 1.38
C ARG A 414 -13.72 13.63 0.09
N LEU A 415 -13.86 12.66 -0.81
CA LEU A 415 -13.23 12.67 -2.14
C LEU A 415 -14.06 13.42 -3.19
N GLY A 416 -15.22 14.00 -2.81
CA GLY A 416 -16.05 14.83 -3.68
C GLY A 416 -17.12 14.06 -4.47
N PHE A 417 -17.54 12.91 -3.97
CA PHE A 417 -18.75 12.22 -4.44
C PHE A 417 -19.99 12.82 -3.76
N SER A 418 -21.10 12.90 -4.49
CA SER A 418 -22.36 13.47 -3.99
C SER A 418 -23.15 12.49 -3.14
N GLU A 419 -23.97 12.98 -2.21
CA GLU A 419 -24.80 12.13 -1.35
C GLU A 419 -25.77 11.25 -2.15
N THR A 420 -26.26 11.73 -3.29
CA THR A 420 -27.16 10.98 -4.18
C THR A 420 -26.50 9.76 -4.82
N GLU A 421 -25.17 9.76 -4.96
CA GLU A 421 -24.41 8.63 -5.51
C GLU A 421 -24.09 7.56 -4.45
N LEU A 422 -24.33 7.85 -3.17
CA LEU A 422 -23.82 7.10 -2.03
C LEU A 422 -24.94 6.53 -1.14
N SER A 423 -26.11 6.27 -1.71
CA SER A 423 -27.20 5.59 -0.99
C SER A 423 -26.85 4.11 -0.72
N LEU A 424 -27.59 3.49 0.20
CA LEU A 424 -27.44 2.07 0.50
C LEU A 424 -27.73 1.22 -0.74
N GLU A 425 -28.81 1.53 -1.47
CA GLU A 425 -29.20 0.84 -2.71
C GLU A 425 -28.10 0.94 -3.77
N SER A 426 -27.47 2.11 -3.88
CA SER A 426 -26.32 2.34 -4.76
C SER A 426 -25.11 1.49 -4.39
N LEU A 427 -24.75 1.41 -3.10
CA LEU A 427 -23.61 0.59 -2.66
C LEU A 427 -23.85 -0.92 -2.75
N LEU A 428 -25.11 -1.36 -2.74
CA LEU A 428 -25.49 -2.76 -2.92
C LEU A 428 -25.68 -3.16 -4.39
N ASN A 429 -25.64 -2.20 -5.32
CA ASN A 429 -25.71 -2.46 -6.75
C ASN A 429 -24.31 -2.71 -7.33
N PRO A 430 -23.99 -3.92 -7.83
CA PRO A 430 -22.66 -4.24 -8.38
C PRO A 430 -22.23 -3.33 -9.52
N ASP A 431 -23.14 -2.99 -10.44
CA ASP A 431 -22.85 -2.14 -11.60
C ASP A 431 -22.50 -0.71 -11.16
N HIS A 432 -23.17 -0.23 -10.11
CA HIS A 432 -22.88 1.08 -9.54
C HIS A 432 -21.54 1.10 -8.78
N VAL A 433 -21.20 0.02 -8.08
CA VAL A 433 -19.87 -0.11 -7.46
C VAL A 433 -18.77 -0.13 -8.54
N ASP A 434 -19.00 -0.76 -9.69
CA ASP A 434 -18.08 -0.68 -10.83
C ASP A 434 -17.95 0.74 -11.39
N PHE A 435 -19.06 1.49 -11.48
CA PHE A 435 -19.03 2.92 -11.79
C PHE A 435 -18.17 3.70 -10.77
N LEU A 436 -18.38 3.50 -9.46
CA LEU A 436 -17.61 4.17 -8.40
C LEU A 436 -16.10 3.87 -8.53
N ILE A 437 -15.72 2.60 -8.76
CA ILE A 437 -14.31 2.20 -8.94
C ILE A 437 -13.66 2.98 -10.09
N ASN A 438 -14.38 3.15 -11.21
CA ASN A 438 -13.88 3.91 -12.35
C ASN A 438 -13.84 5.42 -12.04
N ALA A 439 -14.87 5.96 -11.41
CA ALA A 439 -15.00 7.37 -11.07
C ALA A 439 -13.93 7.86 -10.07
N VAL A 440 -13.40 7.00 -9.20
CA VAL A 440 -12.33 7.37 -8.26
C VAL A 440 -11.09 7.92 -8.97
N HIS A 441 -10.74 7.40 -10.15
CA HIS A 441 -9.62 7.93 -10.94
C HIS A 441 -9.91 9.32 -11.49
N GLU A 442 -11.13 9.56 -11.98
CA GLU A 442 -11.54 10.88 -12.45
C GLU A 442 -11.55 11.90 -11.30
N LYS A 443 -12.03 11.53 -10.12
CA LYS A 443 -11.96 12.40 -8.92
C LYS A 443 -10.52 12.74 -8.53
N ALA A 444 -9.59 11.79 -8.65
CA ALA A 444 -8.17 12.06 -8.42
C ALA A 444 -7.59 13.02 -9.46
N ARG A 445 -8.02 12.88 -10.72
CA ARG A 445 -7.64 13.75 -11.83
C ARG A 445 -8.19 15.17 -11.66
N GLU A 446 -9.47 15.31 -11.33
CA GLU A 446 -10.13 16.59 -11.01
C GLU A 446 -9.40 17.29 -9.86
N TRP A 447 -9.11 16.56 -8.78
CA TRP A 447 -8.34 17.08 -7.65
C TRP A 447 -6.97 17.58 -8.10
N ALA A 448 -6.23 16.81 -8.90
CA ALA A 448 -4.90 17.21 -9.35
C ALA A 448 -4.94 18.48 -10.23
N LEU A 449 -5.91 18.58 -11.15
CA LEU A 449 -6.10 19.78 -11.97
C LEU A 449 -6.46 21.00 -11.13
N ALA A 450 -7.39 20.86 -10.18
CA ALA A 450 -7.79 21.93 -9.28
C ALA A 450 -6.60 22.44 -8.43
N GLN A 451 -5.75 21.53 -7.94
CA GLN A 451 -4.55 21.90 -7.19
C GLN A 451 -3.48 22.60 -8.06
N ILE A 452 -3.40 22.25 -9.35
CA ILE A 452 -2.50 22.94 -10.29
C ILE A 452 -3.03 24.35 -10.59
N SER A 453 -4.29 24.48 -11.00
CA SER A 453 -4.88 25.76 -11.43
C SER A 453 -5.00 26.78 -10.30
N SER A 454 -5.26 26.32 -9.07
CA SER A 454 -5.31 27.19 -7.88
C SER A 454 -3.94 27.72 -7.44
N SER A 455 -2.83 27.19 -7.96
CA SER A 455 -1.49 27.55 -7.51
C SER A 455 -0.74 28.41 -8.52
N SER A 456 -0.49 29.68 -8.15
CA SER A 456 0.40 30.58 -8.92
C SER A 456 1.83 30.07 -9.07
N ARG A 457 2.23 29.02 -8.34
CA ARG A 457 3.56 28.39 -8.41
C ARG A 457 3.64 27.32 -9.49
N LEU A 458 2.51 26.81 -9.97
CA LEU A 458 2.46 25.66 -10.87
C LEU A 458 2.04 26.04 -12.29
N GLN A 459 2.26 27.30 -12.70
CA GLN A 459 1.91 27.80 -14.03
C GLN A 459 2.55 26.95 -15.15
N LEU A 460 3.78 26.47 -14.96
CA LEU A 460 4.44 25.59 -15.94
C LEU A 460 3.74 24.23 -16.09
N MET A 461 2.96 23.80 -15.09
CA MET A 461 2.19 22.56 -15.13
C MET A 461 0.81 22.73 -15.77
N GLU A 462 0.30 23.96 -15.87
CA GLU A 462 -1.02 24.24 -16.40
C GLU A 462 -1.06 24.04 -17.92
N GLY A 463 -2.13 23.44 -18.46
CA GLY A 463 -2.31 23.25 -19.90
C GLY A 463 -1.29 22.32 -20.59
N ARG A 464 -0.32 21.76 -19.86
CA ARG A 464 0.70 20.88 -20.45
C ARG A 464 0.07 19.57 -20.92
N TRP A 465 0.51 19.11 -22.08
CA TRP A 465 0.17 17.80 -22.62
C TRP A 465 1.45 17.01 -22.88
N GLN A 466 1.31 15.70 -23.09
CA GLN A 466 2.42 14.85 -23.46
C GLN A 466 2.01 13.96 -24.63
N ARG A 467 2.94 13.73 -25.56
CA ARG A 467 2.79 12.70 -26.59
C ARG A 467 3.09 11.32 -26.00
N LEU A 468 2.11 10.44 -26.02
CA LEU A 468 2.27 9.05 -25.60
C LEU A 468 3.05 8.25 -26.66
N ARG A 469 3.54 7.06 -26.28
CA ARG A 469 4.20 6.15 -27.23
C ARG A 469 3.28 5.71 -28.38
N SER A 470 1.97 5.69 -28.15
CA SER A 470 0.96 5.44 -29.19
C SER A 470 0.82 6.59 -30.19
N GLY A 471 1.52 7.72 -29.99
CA GLY A 471 1.39 8.94 -30.80
C GLY A 471 0.27 9.87 -30.35
N GLN A 472 -0.67 9.38 -29.53
CA GLN A 472 -1.78 10.17 -28.98
C GLN A 472 -1.29 11.25 -28.00
N ARG A 473 -2.02 12.37 -27.94
CA ARG A 473 -1.81 13.41 -26.94
C ARG A 473 -2.62 13.08 -25.68
N SER A 474 -2.00 13.21 -24.52
CA SER A 474 -2.69 13.11 -23.23
C SER A 474 -2.48 14.39 -22.42
N SER A 475 -3.59 14.92 -21.91
CA SER A 475 -3.66 16.01 -20.93
C SER A 475 -3.93 15.49 -19.52
N ASP A 476 -3.87 14.17 -19.31
CA ASP A 476 -4.05 13.59 -17.98
C ASP A 476 -2.94 14.12 -17.04
N PRO A 477 -3.29 14.75 -15.91
CA PRO A 477 -2.32 15.21 -14.93
C PRO A 477 -1.56 14.05 -14.28
N LEU A 478 -2.16 12.86 -14.12
CA LEU A 478 -1.67 11.71 -13.34
C LEU A 478 -0.96 10.66 -14.20
N ILE A 479 -0.13 11.11 -15.15
CA ILE A 479 0.73 10.23 -15.96
C ILE A 479 2.20 10.43 -15.61
N PHE A 480 3.00 9.36 -15.78
CA PHE A 480 4.44 9.45 -15.64
C PHE A 480 5.01 10.37 -16.74
N ARG A 481 5.72 11.42 -16.33
CA ARG A 481 6.23 12.43 -17.25
C ARG A 481 7.50 11.95 -17.96
N SER A 482 7.47 11.98 -19.29
CA SER A 482 8.54 11.45 -20.12
C SER A 482 9.89 12.16 -19.91
N TYR A 483 9.88 13.43 -19.52
CA TYR A 483 11.12 14.16 -19.29
C TYR A 483 11.95 13.65 -18.10
N LEU A 484 11.32 12.91 -17.18
CA LEU A 484 11.98 12.18 -16.11
C LEU A 484 12.88 11.03 -16.63
N LEU A 485 12.83 10.71 -17.92
CA LEU A 485 13.72 9.74 -18.56
C LEU A 485 15.03 10.37 -19.08
N THR A 486 15.23 11.68 -18.88
CA THR A 486 16.49 12.34 -19.20
C THR A 486 17.65 11.63 -18.50
N ARG A 487 18.60 11.12 -19.29
CA ARG A 487 19.70 10.26 -18.83
C ARG A 487 20.66 10.98 -17.88
N ILE A 488 21.00 12.24 -18.19
CA ILE A 488 21.90 13.04 -17.37
C ILE A 488 21.13 13.49 -16.13
N ARG A 489 21.56 12.98 -14.96
CA ARG A 489 20.94 13.23 -13.67
C ARG A 489 20.71 14.70 -13.39
N ASP A 490 21.74 15.52 -13.52
CA ASP A 490 21.68 16.92 -13.11
C ASP A 490 20.75 17.75 -14.00
N HIS A 491 20.74 17.47 -15.32
CA HIS A 491 19.80 18.07 -16.27
C HIS A 491 18.36 17.68 -15.94
N ARG A 492 18.12 16.40 -15.64
CA ARG A 492 16.81 15.90 -15.23
C ARG A 492 16.33 16.58 -13.94
N ILE A 493 17.20 16.70 -12.94
CA ILE A 493 16.88 17.33 -11.66
C ILE A 493 16.58 18.82 -11.85
N ALA A 494 17.38 19.54 -12.65
CA ALA A 494 17.15 20.95 -12.93
C ALA A 494 15.78 21.17 -13.59
N LEU A 495 15.46 20.41 -14.65
CA LEU A 495 14.15 20.48 -15.29
C LEU A 495 13.01 20.11 -14.34
N THR A 496 13.16 19.04 -13.55
CA THR A 496 12.15 18.62 -12.56
C THR A 496 11.92 19.71 -11.51
N ARG A 497 12.99 20.33 -11.00
CA ARG A 497 12.88 21.43 -10.02
C ARG A 497 12.23 22.66 -10.60
N LEU A 498 12.52 23.00 -11.86
CA LEU A 498 11.86 24.07 -12.59
C LEU A 498 10.35 23.80 -12.67
N MET A 499 9.95 22.62 -13.16
CA MET A 499 8.53 22.24 -13.30
C MET A 499 7.76 22.25 -11.98
N THR A 500 8.42 21.94 -10.87
CA THR A 500 7.81 21.72 -9.56
C THR A 500 7.98 22.89 -8.59
N ALA A 501 8.35 24.08 -9.08
CA ALA A 501 8.60 25.27 -8.26
C ALA A 501 9.57 25.02 -7.09
N SER A 502 10.57 24.16 -7.34
CA SER A 502 11.59 23.73 -6.38
C SER A 502 12.99 24.25 -6.74
N HIS A 503 13.08 25.23 -7.64
CA HIS A 503 14.30 25.86 -8.15
C HIS A 503 14.72 27.09 -7.31
N GLY A 504 15.89 27.66 -7.65
CA GLY A 504 16.53 28.75 -6.91
C GLY A 504 16.21 30.18 -7.39
N LEU A 505 15.23 30.35 -8.27
CA LEU A 505 14.92 31.65 -8.89
C LEU A 505 14.20 32.59 -7.90
N GLY A 506 14.31 33.88 -8.13
CA GLY A 506 13.82 34.97 -7.30
C GLY A 506 12.31 34.93 -7.12
N VAL A 507 11.54 34.51 -8.13
CA VAL A 507 10.08 34.35 -8.00
C VAL A 507 9.69 33.39 -6.87
N GLU A 508 10.48 32.35 -6.62
CA GLU A 508 10.26 31.35 -5.57
C GLU A 508 11.01 31.69 -4.28
N ARG A 509 12.27 32.12 -4.35
CA ARG A 509 13.07 32.50 -3.18
C ARG A 509 12.49 33.72 -2.46
N GLY A 510 12.02 34.72 -3.21
CA GLY A 510 11.40 35.93 -2.67
C GLY A 510 10.11 35.67 -1.90
N ARG A 511 9.46 34.51 -2.05
CA ARG A 511 8.28 34.13 -1.24
C ARG A 511 8.61 33.93 0.24
N TRP A 512 9.87 33.69 0.57
CA TRP A 512 10.35 33.39 1.92
C TRP A 512 11.12 34.56 2.55
N VAL A 513 11.40 35.60 1.77
CA VAL A 513 12.05 36.81 2.25
C VAL A 513 11.00 37.77 2.75
N LYS A 514 11.15 38.24 3.99
CA LYS A 514 10.33 39.30 4.56
C LYS A 514 10.91 40.66 4.17
N MET A 515 10.02 41.62 3.94
CA MET A 515 10.41 43.02 3.86
C MET A 515 10.95 43.47 5.22
N ARG A 516 11.89 44.42 5.22
CA ARG A 516 12.39 45.01 6.45
C ARG A 516 11.25 45.66 7.25
N ASP A 517 11.31 45.50 8.57
CA ASP A 517 10.36 46.06 9.53
C ASP A 517 8.88 45.71 9.24
N SER A 518 8.64 44.64 8.48
CA SER A 518 7.30 44.17 8.14
C SER A 518 7.17 42.65 8.27
N SER A 519 5.94 42.21 8.53
CA SER A 519 5.56 40.80 8.49
C SER A 519 5.24 40.31 7.07
N THR A 520 5.16 41.22 6.08
CA THR A 520 4.88 40.87 4.68
C THR A 520 6.11 40.33 3.95
N HIS A 521 5.86 39.32 3.13
CA HIS A 521 6.86 38.77 2.22
C HIS A 521 7.00 39.63 0.97
N VAL A 522 8.15 39.57 0.31
CA VAL A 522 8.42 40.34 -0.92
C VAL A 522 7.36 40.03 -2.00
N PRO A 523 6.56 41.03 -2.44
CA PRO A 523 5.56 40.87 -3.49
C PRO A 523 6.19 40.45 -4.81
N ARG A 524 5.43 39.76 -5.67
CA ARG A 524 5.93 39.24 -6.96
C ARG A 524 6.61 40.33 -7.80
N ALA A 525 6.02 41.52 -7.88
CA ALA A 525 6.54 42.64 -8.66
C ALA A 525 7.95 43.11 -8.23
N PHE A 526 8.36 42.84 -6.99
CA PHE A 526 9.67 43.22 -6.46
C PHE A 526 10.69 42.06 -6.49
N ARG A 527 10.32 40.88 -6.99
CA ARG A 527 11.21 39.72 -7.14
C ARG A 527 11.98 39.80 -8.46
N LEU A 528 12.65 40.93 -8.68
CA LEU A 528 13.31 41.24 -9.94
C LEU A 528 14.50 40.31 -10.22
N CYS A 529 14.77 40.09 -11.50
CA CYS A 529 15.89 39.32 -12.02
C CYS A 529 17.20 39.87 -11.50
N ARG A 530 18.02 39.01 -10.89
CA ARG A 530 19.31 39.42 -10.35
C ARG A 530 20.34 39.82 -11.40
N LEU A 531 20.11 39.42 -12.65
CA LEU A 531 21.00 39.70 -13.77
C LEU A 531 20.60 41.02 -14.46
N CYS A 532 19.40 41.10 -15.05
CA CYS A 532 18.99 42.32 -15.77
C CYS A 532 18.31 43.37 -14.88
N ARG A 533 17.73 43.00 -13.74
CA ARG A 533 17.00 43.90 -12.80
C ARG A 533 15.76 44.60 -13.35
N ASP A 534 15.35 44.31 -14.58
CA ASP A 534 14.24 45.01 -15.26
C ASP A 534 12.88 44.31 -15.09
N ASP A 535 12.86 43.00 -14.87
CA ASP A 535 11.64 42.19 -14.86
C ASP A 535 11.73 41.09 -13.79
N VAL A 536 10.62 40.41 -13.48
CA VAL A 536 10.54 39.38 -12.44
C VAL A 536 11.42 38.18 -12.80
N GLU A 537 12.19 37.67 -11.83
CA GLU A 537 13.03 36.47 -11.98
C GLU A 537 12.17 35.18 -11.96
N ASP A 538 11.32 35.02 -12.96
CA ASP A 538 10.55 33.80 -13.20
C ASP A 538 11.18 32.89 -14.26
N GLU A 539 10.65 31.69 -14.38
CA GLU A 539 11.16 30.62 -15.21
C GLU A 539 11.21 31.01 -16.69
N MET A 540 10.15 31.67 -17.18
CA MET A 540 10.04 32.05 -18.59
C MET A 540 10.92 33.26 -18.88
N HIS A 541 11.02 34.21 -17.95
CA HIS A 541 11.95 35.33 -18.06
C HIS A 541 13.38 34.84 -18.20
N VAL A 542 13.86 34.01 -17.28
CA VAL A 542 15.24 33.48 -17.28
C VAL A 542 15.55 32.71 -18.57
N LEU A 543 14.63 31.84 -18.99
CA LEU A 543 14.87 30.98 -20.16
C LEU A 543 14.75 31.72 -21.48
N PHE A 544 13.76 32.60 -21.66
CA PHE A 544 13.38 33.08 -23.00
C PHE A 544 13.37 34.60 -23.18
N VAL A 545 13.49 35.40 -22.12
CA VAL A 545 13.33 36.87 -22.20
C VAL A 545 14.57 37.64 -21.74
N CYS A 546 15.25 37.21 -20.67
CA CYS A 546 16.32 37.96 -20.02
C CYS A 546 17.39 38.47 -21.00
N THR A 547 17.80 39.73 -20.84
CA THR A 547 18.74 40.44 -21.71
C THR A 547 20.21 40.27 -21.30
N ASP A 548 20.48 39.56 -20.21
CA ASP A 548 21.83 39.23 -19.76
C ASP A 548 22.63 38.53 -20.87
N GLY A 549 23.92 38.89 -21.00
CA GLY A 549 24.77 38.44 -22.09
C GLY A 549 24.96 36.91 -22.13
N ASP A 550 25.20 36.29 -20.96
CA ASP A 550 25.45 34.85 -20.87
C ASP A 550 24.17 34.07 -21.12
N LEU A 551 23.04 34.47 -20.51
CA LEU A 551 21.75 33.84 -20.75
C LEU A 551 21.29 33.99 -22.21
N ASN A 552 21.49 35.16 -22.82
CA ASN A 552 21.12 35.40 -24.20
C ASN A 552 21.96 34.54 -25.15
N GLN A 553 23.28 34.40 -24.91
CA GLN A 553 24.13 33.51 -25.70
C GLN A 553 23.68 32.05 -25.60
N LEU A 554 23.40 31.55 -24.39
CA LEU A 554 22.88 30.19 -24.19
C LEU A 554 21.55 29.98 -24.92
N ARG A 555 20.61 30.93 -24.80
CA ARG A 555 19.30 30.88 -25.46
C ARG A 555 19.43 30.86 -26.97
N VAL A 556 20.21 31.76 -27.56
CA VAL A 556 20.41 31.84 -29.02
C VAL A 556 21.07 30.57 -29.55
N ALA A 557 22.07 30.03 -28.84
CA ALA A 557 22.72 28.79 -29.22
C ALA A 557 21.74 27.60 -29.16
N PHE A 558 20.97 27.48 -28.08
CA PHE A 558 19.94 26.45 -27.92
C PHE A 558 18.86 26.53 -29.00
N LEU A 559 18.26 27.70 -29.21
CA LEU A 559 17.19 27.87 -30.19
C LEU A 559 17.68 27.65 -31.62
N ARG A 560 18.89 28.11 -31.97
CA ARG A 560 19.50 27.83 -33.28
C ARG A 560 19.64 26.33 -33.53
N ASP A 561 20.09 25.57 -32.54
CA ASP A 561 20.21 24.12 -32.64
C ASP A 561 18.84 23.44 -32.81
N VAL A 562 17.83 23.87 -32.03
CA VAL A 562 16.46 23.34 -32.14
C VAL A 562 15.84 23.66 -33.50
N TRP A 563 15.93 24.91 -33.96
CA TRP A 563 15.31 25.33 -35.23
C TRP A 563 15.98 24.73 -36.46
N LYS A 564 17.26 24.35 -36.36
CA LYS A 564 17.94 23.61 -37.42
C LYS A 564 17.27 22.27 -37.69
N ASP A 565 16.94 21.54 -36.64
CA ASP A 565 16.35 20.19 -36.75
C ASP A 565 14.80 20.24 -36.81
N PHE A 566 14.19 21.28 -36.25
CA PHE A 566 12.74 21.46 -36.14
C PHE A 566 12.31 22.89 -36.53
N PRO A 567 12.46 23.30 -37.80
CA PRO A 567 12.20 24.67 -38.24
C PRO A 567 10.75 25.12 -38.02
N ALA A 568 9.79 24.18 -38.12
CA ALA A 568 8.38 24.46 -37.88
C ALA A 568 8.09 25.01 -36.46
N LEU A 569 8.93 24.67 -35.46
CA LEU A 569 8.75 25.17 -34.09
C LEU A 569 9.07 26.66 -33.95
N CYS A 570 9.86 27.25 -34.87
CA CYS A 570 10.20 28.67 -34.83
C CYS A 570 8.97 29.57 -34.95
N HIS A 571 7.92 29.11 -35.64
CA HIS A 571 6.70 29.88 -35.89
C HIS A 571 5.48 29.34 -35.14
N ALA A 572 5.64 28.20 -34.44
CA ALA A 572 4.51 27.49 -33.82
C ALA A 572 4.07 28.05 -32.46
N SER A 573 4.80 29.00 -31.88
CA SER A 573 4.58 29.44 -30.50
C SER A 573 4.38 30.95 -30.42
N SER A 574 3.27 31.37 -29.83
CA SER A 574 2.89 32.78 -29.62
C SER A 574 3.40 33.35 -28.30
N SER A 575 3.94 32.50 -27.40
CA SER A 575 4.42 32.90 -26.08
C SER A 575 5.56 32.00 -25.59
N PRO A 576 6.41 32.48 -24.65
CA PRO A 576 7.47 31.67 -24.05
C PRO A 576 6.98 30.35 -23.43
N ILE A 577 5.82 30.38 -22.76
CA ILE A 577 5.25 29.18 -22.11
C ILE A 577 4.74 28.16 -23.14
N SER A 578 4.10 28.61 -24.24
CA SER A 578 3.65 27.71 -25.31
C SER A 578 4.83 27.07 -26.05
N LEU A 579 5.93 27.82 -26.23
CA LEU A 579 7.19 27.28 -26.74
C LEU A 579 7.75 26.22 -25.80
N PHE A 580 7.83 26.53 -24.50
CA PHE A 580 8.33 25.60 -23.50
C PHE A 580 7.53 24.29 -23.45
N HIS A 581 6.19 24.35 -23.43
CA HIS A 581 5.34 23.16 -23.47
C HIS A 581 5.50 22.36 -24.76
N SER A 582 5.67 23.04 -25.90
CA SER A 582 5.95 22.39 -27.18
C SER A 582 7.27 21.62 -27.10
N LEU A 583 8.36 22.26 -26.67
CA LEU A 583 9.68 21.63 -26.49
C LEU A 583 9.62 20.42 -25.54
N LEU A 584 8.89 20.54 -24.43
CA LEU A 584 8.73 19.46 -23.45
C LEU A 584 7.95 18.25 -23.99
N SER A 585 7.13 18.46 -25.03
CA SER A 585 6.27 17.44 -25.63
C SER A 585 6.98 16.54 -26.65
N TYR A 586 8.16 16.94 -27.14
CA TYR A 586 8.95 16.16 -28.11
C TYR A 586 10.10 15.41 -27.41
N PRO A 587 10.07 14.07 -27.40
CA PRO A 587 11.09 13.26 -26.70
C PRO A 587 12.54 13.57 -27.11
N ASP A 588 12.78 13.92 -28.38
CA ASP A 588 14.12 14.22 -28.89
C ASP A 588 14.66 15.59 -28.45
N LEU A 589 13.75 16.52 -28.12
CA LEU A 589 14.09 17.87 -27.65
C LEU A 589 14.26 17.95 -26.14
N VAL A 590 13.59 17.07 -25.41
CA VAL A 590 13.61 17.04 -23.94
C VAL A 590 15.03 17.01 -23.35
N PRO A 591 15.97 16.16 -23.81
CA PRO A 591 17.34 16.18 -23.28
C PRO A 591 18.07 17.50 -23.54
N ARG A 592 17.82 18.14 -24.70
CA ARG A 592 18.41 19.44 -25.07
C ARG A 592 17.84 20.55 -24.20
N LEU A 593 16.51 20.56 -24.02
CA LEU A 593 15.83 21.49 -23.12
C LEU A 593 16.30 21.32 -21.67
N ALA A 594 16.43 20.09 -21.19
CA ALA A 594 16.90 19.82 -19.83
C ALA A 594 18.33 20.32 -19.59
N ARG A 595 19.22 20.17 -20.60
CA ARG A 595 20.56 20.74 -20.57
C ARG A 595 20.51 22.28 -20.53
N PHE A 596 19.74 22.90 -21.43
CA PHE A 596 19.59 24.35 -21.48
C PHE A 596 19.09 24.92 -20.15
N VAL A 597 18.08 24.29 -19.53
CA VAL A 597 17.57 24.67 -18.21
C VAL A 597 18.64 24.56 -17.14
N PHE A 598 19.43 23.48 -17.15
CA PHE A 598 20.54 23.30 -16.22
C PHE A 598 21.60 24.40 -16.37
N ASP A 599 22.08 24.66 -17.59
CA ASP A 599 23.10 25.67 -17.88
C ASP A 599 22.60 27.08 -17.51
N ALA A 600 21.34 27.42 -17.85
CA ALA A 600 20.73 28.70 -17.49
C ALA A 600 20.59 28.88 -15.97
N CYS A 601 20.16 27.83 -15.24
CA CYS A 601 20.12 27.87 -13.79
C CYS A 601 21.51 28.07 -13.18
N GLN A 602 22.56 27.45 -13.74
CA GLN A 602 23.93 27.66 -13.25
C GLN A 602 24.40 29.10 -13.42
N VAL A 603 24.05 29.76 -14.54
CA VAL A 603 24.37 31.19 -14.73
C VAL A 603 23.71 32.05 -13.65
N VAL A 604 22.40 31.84 -13.40
CA VAL A 604 21.67 32.60 -12.38
C VAL A 604 22.21 32.32 -10.97
N GLU A 605 22.54 31.07 -10.64
CA GLU A 605 22.99 30.68 -9.30
C GLU A 605 24.39 31.24 -8.93
N LYS A 606 25.20 31.67 -9.90
CA LYS A 606 26.49 32.36 -9.66
C LYS A 606 26.32 33.74 -9.05
N THR A 607 25.20 34.40 -9.31
CA THR A 607 24.92 35.75 -8.83
C THR A 607 24.01 35.69 -7.60
N PRO A 608 24.31 36.42 -6.51
CA PRO A 608 23.42 36.48 -5.36
C PRO A 608 22.07 37.08 -5.76
N MET A 609 21.01 36.67 -5.08
CA MET A 609 19.66 37.19 -5.36
C MET A 609 19.62 38.70 -5.16
N TYR A 610 19.04 39.42 -6.12
CA TYR A 610 18.84 40.85 -6.02
C TYR A 610 17.65 41.17 -5.11
N LEU A 611 17.88 42.03 -4.12
CA LEU A 611 16.85 42.58 -3.26
C LEU A 611 16.56 44.00 -3.73
N HIS A 612 15.33 44.25 -4.17
CA HIS A 612 14.93 45.57 -4.63
C HIS A 612 15.03 46.59 -3.48
N PRO A 613 15.54 47.82 -3.68
CA PRO A 613 15.69 48.82 -2.62
C PRO A 613 14.39 49.12 -1.86
N GLY A 614 13.23 49.03 -2.53
CA GLY A 614 11.91 49.14 -1.89
C GLY A 614 11.51 47.96 -0.99
N THR A 615 12.39 46.98 -0.78
CA THR A 615 12.17 45.82 0.11
C THR A 615 13.14 45.77 1.30
N THR A 616 14.16 46.64 1.29
CA THR A 616 15.27 46.74 2.26
C THR A 616 15.14 47.90 3.22
#